data_AF-A0A243SF74-F1
#
_entry.id   AF-A0A243SF74-F1
#
_cell.length_a   1.000
_cell.length_b   1.000
_cell.length_c   1.000
_cell.angle_alpha   90.00
_cell.angle_beta   90.00
_cell.angle_gamma   90.00
#
_symmetry.space_group_name_H-M   'P 1'
#
loop_
_entity.id
_entity.type
_entity.pdbx_description
1 polymer ?
#
loop_
_entity_poly.entity_id
_entity_poly.type
_entity_poly.pdbx_seq_one_letter_code
_entity_poly.pdbx_strand_id
1 'polypeptide(L)' 'MKEYKVESLIYYSKLTLDSKHIANDSKKEIQEKLDEYAAKGYKFTTSTSTNFGAAIYIHLYFEKDI' A
#
# COMPACT_ATOMS: atom_id res chain seq x y z
N MET A 1 16.50 -11.73 -15.21
CA MET A 1 16.11 -10.30 -15.44
C MET A 1 15.10 -9.93 -14.35
N LYS A 2 14.92 -8.66 -13.95
CA LYS A 2 13.92 -8.32 -12.92
C LYS A 2 12.64 -7.77 -13.54
N GLU A 3 11.51 -8.25 -13.05
CA GLU A 3 10.19 -7.66 -13.29
C GLU A 3 9.82 -6.75 -12.11
N TYR A 4 9.34 -5.53 -12.39
CA TYR A 4 8.95 -4.57 -11.34
C TYR A 4 7.46 -4.28 -11.39
N LYS A 5 6.87 -4.05 -10.21
CA LYS A 5 5.46 -3.70 -10.05
C LYS A 5 5.29 -2.57 -9.03
N VAL A 6 4.32 -1.71 -9.30
CA VAL A 6 3.88 -0.63 -8.38
C VAL A 6 2.41 -0.80 -8.11
N GLU A 7 2.02 -0.73 -6.84
CA GLU A 7 0.63 -0.69 -6.39
C GLU A 7 0.37 0.65 -5.69
N SER A 8 -0.70 1.35 -6.07
CA SER A 8 -1.11 2.61 -5.46
C SER A 8 -2.40 2.42 -4.68
N LEU A 9 -2.38 2.80 -3.41
CA LEU A 9 -3.51 2.78 -2.49
C LEU A 9 -3.85 4.21 -2.06
N ILE A 10 -5.13 4.54 -2.00
CA ILE A 10 -5.60 5.89 -1.66
C ILE A 10 -6.60 5.79 -0.51
N TYR A 11 -6.30 6.46 0.60
CA TYR A 11 -7.14 6.50 1.79
C TYR A 11 -7.66 7.91 2.03
N TYR A 12 -8.96 8.06 2.21
CA TYR A 12 -9.58 9.35 2.50
C TYR A 12 -9.89 9.48 3.99
N SER A 13 -9.52 10.63 4.54
CA SER A 13 -9.94 11.04 5.88
C SER A 13 -11.46 11.11 5.94
N LYS A 14 -12.04 10.40 6.90
CA LYS A 14 -13.48 10.41 7.18
C LYS A 14 -13.74 11.25 8.44
N LEU A 15 -14.93 11.86 8.52
CA LEU A 15 -15.42 12.52 9.73
C LEU A 15 -15.86 11.44 10.73
N THR A 16 -14.93 10.97 11.54
CA THR A 16 -15.14 9.90 12.53
C THR A 16 -14.44 10.26 13.83
N LEU A 17 -14.95 9.73 14.96
CA LEU A 17 -14.32 9.86 16.28
C LEU A 17 -13.04 9.03 16.41
N ASP A 18 -12.84 8.05 15.53
CA ASP A 18 -11.59 7.29 15.43
C ASP A 18 -10.57 8.07 14.60
N SER A 19 -9.64 8.71 15.30
CA SER A 19 -8.51 9.44 14.70
C SER A 19 -7.49 8.52 14.03
N LYS A 20 -7.55 7.19 14.26
CA LYS A 20 -6.65 6.19 13.68
C LYS A 20 -7.28 5.37 12.56
N HIS A 21 -8.50 5.70 12.12
CA HIS A 21 -9.22 4.92 11.11
C HIS A 21 -8.38 4.70 9.84
N ILE A 22 -7.67 5.72 9.34
CA ILE A 22 -6.81 5.56 8.16
C ILE A 22 -5.69 4.54 8.40
N ALA A 23 -5.06 4.57 9.57
CA ALA A 23 -4.00 3.62 9.91
C ALA A 23 -4.55 2.18 10.02
N ASN A 24 -5.74 2.02 10.59
CA ASN A 24 -6.40 0.72 10.74
C ASN A 24 -6.83 0.15 9.38
N ASP A 25 -7.52 0.96 8.56
CA ASP A 25 -8.01 0.59 7.23
C ASP A 25 -6.83 0.26 6.31
N SER A 26 -5.83 1.16 6.24
CA SER A 26 -4.65 0.97 5.38
C SER A 26 -3.80 -0.24 5.78
N LYS A 27 -3.63 -0.52 7.07
CA LYS A 27 -2.87 -1.69 7.52
C LYS A 27 -3.45 -2.98 6.97
N LYS A 28 -4.78 -3.13 7.01
CA LYS A 28 -5.45 -4.34 6.54
C LYS A 28 -5.25 -4.51 5.04
N GLU A 29 -5.56 -3.49 4.25
CA GLU A 29 -5.47 -3.56 2.79
C GLU A 29 -4.02 -3.69 2.29
N ILE A 30 -3.06 -2.99 2.93
CA ILE A 30 -1.63 -3.14 2.60
C ILE A 30 -1.19 -4.58 2.86
N GLN A 31 -1.61 -5.20 3.98
CA GLN A 31 -1.29 -6.59 4.25
C GLN A 31 -1.84 -7.52 3.16
N GLU A 32 -3.10 -7.33 2.77
CA GLU A 32 -3.72 -8.11 1.69
C GLU A 32 -2.94 -7.98 0.37
N LYS A 33 -2.44 -6.77 0.04
CA LYS A 33 -1.59 -6.56 -1.14
C LYS A 33 -0.22 -7.20 -1.02
N LEU A 34 0.42 -7.11 0.15
CA LEU A 34 1.69 -7.79 0.39
C LEU A 34 1.55 -9.30 0.22
N ASP A 35 0.50 -9.89 0.77
CA ASP A 35 0.21 -11.32 0.66
C ASP A 35 -0.12 -11.73 -0.79
N GLU A 36 -0.93 -10.94 -1.49
CA GLU A 36 -1.27 -11.15 -2.91
C GLU A 36 -0.01 -11.18 -3.79
N TYR A 37 0.89 -10.22 -3.62
CA TYR A 37 2.10 -10.12 -4.43
C TYR A 37 3.16 -11.15 -4.04
N ALA A 38 3.29 -11.46 -2.74
CA ALA A 38 4.14 -12.55 -2.27
C ALA A 38 3.71 -13.90 -2.87
N ALA A 39 2.40 -14.19 -2.91
CA ALA A 39 1.87 -15.41 -3.54
C ALA A 39 2.15 -15.50 -5.05
N LYS A 40 2.36 -14.36 -5.71
CA LYS A 40 2.74 -14.25 -7.13
C LYS A 40 4.25 -14.31 -7.37
N GLY A 41 5.05 -14.49 -6.32
CA GLY A 41 6.51 -14.54 -6.35
C GLY A 41 7.20 -13.17 -6.38
N TYR A 42 6.47 -12.08 -6.12
CA TYR A 42 7.08 -10.77 -5.97
C TYR A 42 7.59 -10.57 -4.53
N LYS A 43 8.70 -9.86 -4.42
CA LYS A 43 9.30 -9.39 -3.17
C LYS A 43 9.02 -7.91 -3.01
N PHE A 44 8.54 -7.52 -1.83
CA PHE A 44 8.42 -6.11 -1.45
C PHE A 44 9.81 -5.45 -1.38
N THR A 45 9.94 -4.27 -1.96
CA THR A 45 11.20 -3.51 -1.96
C THR A 45 11.13 -2.30 -1.04
N THR A 46 10.15 -1.42 -1.27
CA THR A 46 9.99 -0.18 -0.53
C THR A 46 8.57 0.36 -0.68
N SER A 47 8.25 1.38 0.11
CA SER A 47 7.00 2.11 0.01
C SER A 47 7.23 3.61 0.13
N THR A 48 6.38 4.40 -0.51
CA THR A 48 6.33 5.85 -0.32
C THR A 48 4.92 6.25 0.07
N SER A 49 4.79 7.37 0.80
CA SER A 49 3.50 7.95 1.12
C SER A 49 3.50 9.45 0.95
N THR A 50 2.40 10.01 0.44
CA THR A 50 2.20 11.45 0.37
C THR A 50 0.78 11.83 0.77
N ASN A 51 0.62 13.00 1.38
CA ASN A 51 -0.67 13.54 1.77
C ASN A 51 -1.07 14.62 0.77
N PHE A 52 -2.28 14.55 0.24
CA PHE A 52 -2.85 15.57 -0.62
C PHE A 52 -4.28 15.88 -0.19
N GLY A 53 -4.48 17.05 0.41
CA GLY A 53 -5.76 17.43 1.02
C GLY A 53 -6.16 16.46 2.13
N ALA A 54 -7.34 15.87 2.00
CA ALA A 54 -7.87 14.89 2.94
C ALA A 54 -7.43 13.43 2.64
N ALA A 55 -6.65 13.21 1.58
CA ALA A 55 -6.25 11.89 1.14
C ALA A 55 -4.78 11.57 1.43
N ILE A 56 -4.50 10.31 1.75
CA ILE A 56 -3.17 9.73 1.87
C ILE A 56 -2.99 8.74 0.73
N TYR A 57 -1.93 8.94 -0.05
CA TYR A 57 -1.53 8.07 -1.15
C TYR A 57 -0.35 7.23 -0.68
N ILE A 58 -0.44 5.92 -0.80
CA ILE A 58 0.62 4.98 -0.46
C ILE A 58 0.97 4.19 -1.71
N HIS A 59 2.26 4.17 -2.06
CA HIS A 59 2.78 3.35 -3.16
C HIS A 59 3.61 2.21 -2.58
N LEU A 60 3.33 1.00 -3.01
CA LEU A 60 4.12 -0.19 -2.71
C LEU A 60 4.88 -0.61 -3.95
N TYR A 61 6.19 -0.83 -3.80
CA TYR A 61 7.07 -1.23 -4.89
C TYR A 61 7.51 -2.66 -4.68
N PHE A 62 7.52 -3.43 -5.76
CA PHE A 62 7.84 -4.84 -5.75
C PHE A 62 8.77 -5.21 -6.90
N GLU A 63 9.55 -6.27 -6.69
CA GLU A 63 10.40 -6.89 -7.70
C GLU A 63 10.24 -8.40 -7.72
N LYS A 64 10.45 -9.03 -8.87
CA LYS A 64 10.44 -10.48 -9.04
C LYS A 64 11.55 -10.88 -10.02
N ASP A 65 12.26 -11.97 -9.71
CA ASP A 65 13.23 -12.55 -10.63
C ASP A 65 12.50 -13.31 -11.75
N ILE A 66 12.94 -13.09 -13.00
CA ILE A 66 12.52 -13.81 -14.21
C ILE A 66 13.56 -14.90 -14.51
#